data_AF-A0A1E4S8Y9-F1
#
_entry.id   AF-A0A1E4S8Y9-F1
#
_cell.length_a   1.000
_cell.length_b   1.000
_cell.length_c   1.000
_cell.angle_alpha   90.00
_cell.angle_beta   90.00
_cell.angle_gamma   90.00
#
_symmetry.space_group_name_H-M   'P 1'
#
loop_
_entity.id
_entity.type
_entity.pdbx_description
1 polymer ?
#
loop_
_entity_poly.entity_id
_entity_poly.type
_entity_poly.pdbx_seq_one_letter_code
_entity_poly.pdbx_strand_id
1 'polypeptide(L)'
;MSLQQVNVPVEVSKISVQYKERRRKQMMAFFGATATTLLFARLAYRGVQSRRYIPQLFNANHIPPAFSFQRDAILAVTHATCLATSGFAMAITGVCWTWDVSTPKEFGFKVKRLLGGDVNEQKLSEAPMDEESLTVQDAINRIMNGEDITEGLDEELSK
;
A
#
# COMPACT_ATOMS: atom_id res chain seq x y z
N MET A 1 43.99 -7.44 -6.14
CA MET A 1 42.68 -7.98 -6.53
C MET A 1 41.91 -6.85 -7.20
N SER A 2 42.07 -6.69 -8.52
CA SER A 2 41.51 -5.58 -9.29
C SER A 2 40.03 -5.82 -9.56
N LEU A 3 39.16 -4.95 -9.06
CA LEU A 3 37.74 -4.98 -9.37
C LEU A 3 37.55 -4.71 -10.86
N GLN A 4 37.16 -5.75 -11.59
CA GLN A 4 36.81 -5.69 -13.00
C GLN A 4 35.60 -4.75 -13.14
N GLN A 5 35.80 -3.57 -13.73
CA GLN A 5 34.72 -2.63 -13.98
C GLN A 5 33.78 -3.23 -15.01
N VAL A 6 32.68 -3.81 -14.54
CA VAL A 6 31.57 -4.26 -15.38
C VAL A 6 31.00 -3.00 -16.05
N ASN A 7 31.13 -2.91 -17.37
CA ASN A 7 30.58 -1.82 -18.16
C ASN A 7 29.05 -1.96 -18.21
N VAL A 8 28.37 -1.37 -17.22
CA VAL A 8 26.91 -1.39 -17.13
C VAL A 8 26.35 -0.37 -18.12
N PRO A 9 25.35 -0.72 -18.96
CA PRO A 9 24.72 0.24 -19.86
C PRO A 9 24.18 1.45 -19.08
N VAL A 10 24.34 2.64 -19.66
CA VAL A 10 24.04 3.94 -19.01
C VAL A 10 22.61 3.99 -18.46
N GLU A 11 21.64 3.37 -19.13
CA GLU A 11 20.24 3.32 -18.68
C GLU A 11 20.07 2.55 -17.37
N VAL A 12 20.71 1.39 -17.23
CA VAL A 12 20.65 0.57 -16.00
C VAL A 12 21.31 1.31 -14.83
N SER A 13 22.38 2.06 -15.10
CA SER A 13 23.01 2.89 -14.07
C SER A 13 22.07 3.99 -13.54
N LYS A 14 21.35 4.69 -14.43
CA LYS A 14 20.38 5.74 -14.07
C LYS A 14 19.20 5.18 -13.27
N ILE A 15 18.67 4.03 -13.70
CA ILE A 15 17.61 3.31 -12.98
C ILE A 15 18.07 2.93 -11.57
N SER A 16 19.32 2.49 -11.41
CA SER A 16 19.87 2.10 -10.10
C SER A 16 19.96 3.28 -9.12
N VAL A 17 20.27 4.50 -9.60
CA VAL A 17 20.34 5.71 -8.78
C VAL A 17 18.94 6.14 -8.35
N GLN A 18 17.98 6.21 -9.28
CA GLN A 18 16.59 6.55 -8.99
C GLN A 18 15.96 5.57 -7.99
N TYR A 19 16.24 4.28 -8.13
CA TYR A 19 15.80 3.25 -7.19
C TYR A 19 16.32 3.50 -5.77
N LYS A 20 17.62 3.80 -5.62
CA LYS A 20 18.24 4.08 -4.31
C LYS A 20 17.62 5.32 -3.64
N GLU A 21 17.38 6.37 -4.41
CA GLU A 21 16.75 7.60 -3.89
C GLU A 21 15.31 7.35 -3.42
N ARG A 22 14.52 6.61 -4.21
CA ARG A 22 13.16 6.22 -3.83
C ARG A 22 13.16 5.40 -2.55
N ARG A 23 14.06 4.43 -2.46
CA ARG A 23 14.21 3.57 -1.27
C ARG A 23 14.56 4.38 -0.04
N ARG A 24 15.44 5.37 -0.16
CA ARG A 24 15.82 6.27 0.94
C ARG A 24 14.62 7.09 1.42
N LYS A 25 13.80 7.60 0.51
CA LYS A 25 12.58 8.35 0.88
C LYS A 25 11.57 7.47 1.62
N GLN A 26 11.27 6.28 1.09
CA GLN A 26 10.39 5.30 1.75
C GLN A 26 10.93 4.90 3.13
N MET A 27 12.24 4.67 3.24
CA MET A 27 12.91 4.37 4.50
C MET A 27 12.73 5.50 5.51
N MET A 28 13.02 6.76 5.14
CA MET A 28 12.84 7.90 6.05
C MET A 28 11.39 8.04 6.53
N ALA A 29 10.41 7.82 5.64
CA ALA A 29 9.00 7.86 6.01
C ALA A 29 8.64 6.75 7.00
N PHE A 30 9.10 5.52 6.77
CA PHE A 30 8.87 4.40 7.69
C PHE A 30 9.52 4.65 9.06
N PHE A 31 10.81 5.02 9.09
CA PHE A 31 11.49 5.31 10.35
C PHE A 31 10.85 6.48 11.10
N GLY A 32 10.41 7.53 10.41
CA GLY A 32 9.69 8.65 11.01
C GLY A 32 8.35 8.22 11.62
N ALA A 33 7.58 7.40 10.88
CA ALA A 33 6.33 6.84 11.38
C ALA A 33 6.57 5.94 12.60
N THR A 34 7.54 5.02 12.55
CA THR A 34 7.90 4.14 13.67
C THR A 34 8.33 4.91 14.91
N ALA A 35 9.20 5.94 14.76
CA ALA A 35 9.62 6.77 15.87
C ALA A 35 8.43 7.48 16.54
N THR A 36 7.51 8.00 15.73
CA THR A 36 6.28 8.64 16.19
C THR A 36 5.38 7.65 16.93
N THR A 37 5.21 6.43 16.41
CA THR A 37 4.44 5.36 17.06
C THR A 37 5.05 4.96 18.39
N LEU A 38 6.37 4.81 18.48
CA LEU A 38 7.06 4.48 19.73
C LEU A 38 6.89 5.59 20.78
N LEU A 39 6.94 6.86 20.35
CA LEU A 39 6.70 8.00 21.22
C LEU A 39 5.27 7.98 21.78
N PHE A 40 4.26 7.78 20.94
CA PHE A 40 2.87 7.70 21.39
C PHE A 40 2.60 6.45 22.23
N ALA A 41 3.18 5.31 21.89
CA ALA A 41 3.10 4.10 22.70
C ALA A 41 3.69 4.33 24.10
N ARG A 42 4.80 5.07 24.21
CA ARG A 42 5.40 5.41 25.51
C ARG A 42 4.56 6.40 26.30
N LEU A 43 3.96 7.40 25.65
CA LEU A 43 3.02 8.32 26.30
C LEU A 43 1.78 7.59 26.81
N ALA A 44 1.20 6.70 26.00
CA ALA A 44 0.06 5.89 26.39
C ALA A 44 0.41 4.97 27.57
N TYR A 45 1.56 4.29 27.53
CA TYR A 45 2.03 3.44 28.63
C TYR A 45 2.18 4.23 29.94
N ARG A 46 2.85 5.39 29.89
CA ARG A 46 3.00 6.24 31.09
C ARG A 46 1.66 6.78 31.58
N GLY A 47 0.77 7.18 30.67
CA GLY A 47 -0.56 7.70 30.99
C GLY A 47 -1.47 6.68 31.66
N VAL A 48 -1.36 5.40 31.29
CA VAL A 48 -2.06 4.30 31.96
C VAL A 48 -1.44 4.01 33.33
N GLN A 49 -0.10 3.94 33.40
CA GLN A 49 0.59 3.60 34.65
C GLN A 49 0.36 4.64 35.75
N SER A 50 0.30 5.93 35.43
CA SER A 50 0.04 7.00 36.41
C SER A 50 -1.35 6.95 37.04
N ARG A 51 -2.29 6.18 36.49
CA ARG A 51 -3.66 6.05 37.01
C ARG A 51 -3.84 4.87 37.95
N ARG A 52 -2.82 4.03 38.14
CA ARG A 52 -2.90 2.90 39.07
C ARG A 52 -2.96 3.44 40.49
N TYR A 53 -4.09 3.26 41.16
CA TYR A 53 -4.22 3.57 42.58
C TYR A 53 -3.37 2.60 43.39
N ILE A 54 -2.48 3.13 44.23
CA ILE A 54 -1.68 2.37 45.20
C ILE A 54 -2.09 2.88 46.58
N PRO A 55 -2.85 2.10 47.38
CA PRO A 55 -3.27 2.53 48.71
C PRO A 55 -2.04 2.66 49.62
N GLN A 56 -1.95 3.76 50.35
CA GLN A 56 -0.97 3.93 51.42
C GLN A 56 -1.48 3.24 52.71
N LEU A 57 -0.57 2.76 53.56
CA LEU A 57 -0.88 2.02 54.80
C LEU A 57 -1.81 2.78 55.77
N PHE A 58 -1.85 4.12 55.68
CA PHE A 58 -2.67 4.98 56.53
C PHE A 58 -3.80 5.69 55.77
N ASN A 59 -4.05 5.34 54.51
CA ASN A 59 -5.22 5.86 53.80
C ASN A 59 -6.49 5.20 54.32
N ALA A 60 -7.49 6.02 54.64
CA ALA A 60 -8.81 5.56 55.02
C ALA A 60 -9.44 4.72 53.90
N ASN A 61 -9.59 3.42 54.13
CA ASN A 61 -10.06 2.45 53.13
C ASN A 61 -11.54 2.64 52.71
N HIS A 62 -12.27 3.52 53.40
CA HIS A 62 -13.68 3.81 53.14
C HIS A 62 -13.89 4.98 52.16
N ILE A 63 -12.84 5.78 51.87
CA ILE A 63 -12.95 6.93 50.98
C ILE A 63 -12.52 6.48 49.58
N PRO A 64 -13.43 6.51 48.58
CA PRO A 64 -13.04 6.20 47.22
C PRO A 64 -12.03 7.24 46.70
N PRO A 65 -11.04 6.83 45.90
CA PRO A 65 -10.09 7.77 45.32
C PRO A 65 -10.81 8.79 44.44
N ALA A 66 -10.35 10.04 44.46
CA ALA A 66 -10.90 11.09 43.62
C ALA A 66 -10.76 10.71 42.14
N PHE A 67 -11.88 10.57 41.44
CA PHE A 67 -11.94 10.16 40.04
C PHE A 67 -12.69 11.19 39.19
N SER A 68 -12.23 11.44 37.97
CA SER A 68 -12.89 12.33 37.01
C SER A 68 -13.23 11.58 35.73
N PHE A 69 -14.50 11.16 35.60
CA PHE A 69 -14.98 10.40 34.44
C PHE A 69 -14.70 11.09 33.10
N GLN A 70 -14.91 12.41 33.02
CA GLN A 70 -14.73 13.16 31.78
C GLN A 70 -13.26 13.22 31.35
N ARG A 71 -12.35 13.57 32.27
CA ARG A 71 -10.92 13.66 31.96
C ARG A 71 -10.35 12.30 31.58
N ASP A 72 -10.76 11.26 32.29
CA ASP A 72 -10.27 9.92 32.06
C ASP A 72 -10.72 9.37 30.71
N ALA A 73 -11.96 9.62 30.32
CA ALA A 73 -12.50 9.25 29.01
C ALA A 73 -11.78 9.98 27.88
N ILE A 74 -11.62 11.30 27.97
CA ILE A 74 -10.93 12.11 26.95
C ILE A 74 -9.50 11.63 26.75
N LEU A 75 -8.77 11.42 27.84
CA LEU A 75 -7.38 10.96 27.76
C LEU A 75 -7.28 9.51 27.22
N ALA A 76 -8.23 8.63 27.56
CA ALA A 76 -8.24 7.27 27.01
C ALA A 76 -8.48 7.27 25.50
N VAL A 77 -9.46 8.04 25.03
CA VAL A 77 -9.77 8.19 23.60
C VAL A 77 -8.57 8.79 22.86
N THR A 78 -7.99 9.87 23.37
CA THR A 78 -6.84 10.51 22.71
C THR A 78 -5.63 9.59 22.61
N HIS A 79 -5.28 8.85 23.67
CA HIS A 79 -4.21 7.86 23.61
C HIS A 79 -4.51 6.75 22.60
N ALA A 80 -5.74 6.23 22.59
CA ALA A 80 -6.15 5.18 21.65
C ALA A 80 -6.08 5.67 20.20
N THR A 81 -6.60 6.87 19.91
CA THR A 81 -6.57 7.46 18.57
C THR A 81 -5.14 7.71 18.11
N CYS A 82 -4.29 8.35 18.93
CA CYS A 82 -2.90 8.60 18.56
C CYS A 82 -2.12 7.31 18.27
N LEU A 83 -2.30 6.28 19.11
CA LEU A 83 -1.62 4.99 18.94
C LEU A 83 -2.16 4.26 17.69
N ALA A 84 -3.47 4.25 17.47
CA ALA A 84 -4.08 3.65 16.29
C ALA A 84 -3.64 4.34 14.99
N THR A 85 -3.71 5.67 14.93
CA THR A 85 -3.34 6.45 13.74
C THR A 85 -1.85 6.30 13.42
N SER A 86 -0.98 6.39 14.43
CA SER A 86 0.47 6.23 14.23
C SER A 86 0.84 4.79 13.87
N GLY A 87 0.24 3.79 14.53
CA GLY A 87 0.41 2.37 14.22
C GLY A 87 -0.01 2.05 12.78
N PHE A 88 -1.13 2.61 12.32
CA PHE A 88 -1.60 2.44 10.95
C PHE A 88 -0.68 3.12 9.93
N ALA A 89 -0.21 4.34 10.21
CA ALA A 89 0.77 5.02 9.37
C ALA A 89 2.09 4.24 9.25
N MET A 90 2.57 3.68 10.36
CA MET A 90 3.74 2.80 10.39
C MET A 90 3.51 1.52 9.57
N ALA A 91 2.34 0.91 9.67
CA ALA A 91 2.00 -0.28 8.89
C ALA A 91 1.99 0.02 7.38
N ILE A 92 1.31 1.08 6.95
CA ILE A 92 1.27 1.49 5.54
C ILE A 92 2.67 1.77 5.01
N THR A 93 3.43 2.63 5.70
CA THR A 93 4.79 2.98 5.27
C THR A 93 5.73 1.78 5.27
N GLY A 94 5.54 0.84 6.21
CA GLY A 94 6.27 -0.43 6.26
C GLY A 94 5.95 -1.35 5.09
N VAL A 95 4.68 -1.43 4.67
CA VAL A 95 4.27 -2.18 3.47
C VAL A 95 4.81 -1.51 2.21
N CYS A 96 4.65 -0.19 2.07
CA CYS A 96 5.18 0.57 0.94
C CYS A 96 6.70 0.43 0.81
N TRP A 97 7.41 0.40 1.94
CA TRP A 97 8.83 0.09 1.95
C TRP A 97 9.05 -1.39 1.60
N THR A 98 8.52 -2.38 2.31
CA THR A 98 8.83 -3.79 2.05
C THR A 98 8.54 -4.22 0.60
N TRP A 99 7.42 -3.78 0.03
CA TRP A 99 7.02 -4.12 -1.34
C TRP A 99 7.49 -3.14 -2.40
N ASP A 100 8.21 -2.07 -2.03
CA ASP A 100 8.68 -1.02 -2.94
C ASP A 100 7.55 -0.52 -3.85
N VAL A 101 6.55 0.07 -3.22
CA VAL A 101 5.35 0.61 -3.86
C VAL A 101 5.24 2.06 -3.45
N SER A 102 5.08 2.95 -4.43
CA SER A 102 4.95 4.39 -4.18
C SER A 102 3.62 4.95 -4.67
N THR A 103 2.88 4.19 -5.49
CA THR A 103 1.57 4.59 -5.99
C THR A 103 0.50 3.53 -5.74
N PRO A 104 -0.78 3.92 -5.58
CA PRO A 104 -1.88 2.96 -5.44
C PRO A 104 -2.02 2.03 -6.65
N LYS A 105 -1.68 2.50 -7.85
CA LYS A 105 -1.69 1.68 -9.07
C LYS A 105 -0.63 0.57 -9.01
N GLU A 106 0.61 0.92 -8.64
CA GLU A 106 1.68 -0.07 -8.43
C GLU A 106 1.31 -1.09 -7.35
N PHE A 107 0.64 -0.65 -6.29
CA PHE A 107 0.13 -1.55 -5.25
C PHE A 107 -0.83 -2.57 -5.85
N GLY A 108 -1.84 -2.11 -6.61
CA GLY A 108 -2.82 -2.96 -7.27
C GLY A 108 -2.16 -3.98 -8.21
N PHE A 109 -1.20 -3.55 -9.04
CA PHE A 109 -0.47 -4.47 -9.92
C PHE A 109 0.33 -5.52 -9.15
N LYS A 110 1.05 -5.13 -8.08
CA LYS A 110 1.82 -6.10 -7.28
C LYS A 110 0.92 -7.07 -6.51
N VAL A 111 -0.20 -6.59 -5.97
CA VAL A 111 -1.20 -7.44 -5.30
C VAL A 111 -1.86 -8.39 -6.29
N LYS A 112 -2.24 -7.90 -7.47
CA LYS A 112 -2.79 -8.74 -8.55
C LYS A 112 -1.79 -9.82 -8.98
N ARG A 113 -0.52 -9.46 -9.13
CA ARG A 113 0.55 -10.43 -9.44
C ARG A 113 0.76 -11.45 -8.32
N LEU A 114 0.72 -11.02 -7.06
CA LEU A 114 0.81 -11.92 -5.90
C LEU A 114 -0.36 -12.92 -5.85
N LEU A 115 -1.58 -12.45 -6.18
CA LEU A 115 -2.80 -13.25 -6.22
C LEU A 115 -2.91 -14.14 -7.48
N GLY A 116 -1.90 -14.15 -8.35
CA GLY A 116 -1.90 -14.96 -9.58
C GLY A 116 -2.76 -14.39 -10.71
N GLY A 117 -3.19 -13.13 -10.60
CA GLY A 117 -3.94 -12.46 -11.67
C GLY A 117 -3.18 -12.36 -12.98
N ASP A 118 -1.84 -12.28 -12.94
CA ASP A 118 -0.97 -12.29 -14.12
C ASP A 118 -1.06 -13.63 -14.87
N VAL A 119 -1.09 -14.73 -14.11
CA VAL A 119 -1.22 -16.10 -14.65
C VAL A 119 -2.62 -16.33 -15.19
N ASN A 120 -3.64 -15.78 -14.52
CA ASN A 120 -5.02 -15.87 -14.98
C ASN A 120 -5.26 -15.01 -16.22
N GLU A 121 -4.62 -13.85 -16.36
CA GLU A 121 -4.67 -13.05 -17.60
C GLU A 121 -3.97 -13.74 -18.76
N GLN A 122 -2.81 -14.37 -18.54
CA GLN A 122 -2.16 -15.19 -19.57
C GLN A 122 -3.05 -16.37 -19.98
N LYS A 123 -3.63 -17.11 -19.02
CA LYS A 123 -4.56 -18.20 -19.30
C LYS A 123 -5.83 -17.75 -20.01
N LEU A 124 -6.32 -16.54 -19.74
CA LEU A 124 -7.47 -15.97 -20.42
C LEU A 124 -7.12 -15.46 -21.82
N SER A 125 -5.88 -14.98 -22.03
CA SER A 125 -5.37 -14.60 -23.36
C SER A 125 -5.06 -15.81 -24.25
N GLU A 126 -4.74 -16.95 -23.64
CA GLU A 126 -4.51 -18.23 -24.31
C GLU A 126 -5.80 -19.04 -24.51
N ALA A 127 -6.89 -18.65 -23.86
CA ALA A 127 -8.19 -19.27 -24.09
C ALA A 127 -8.69 -18.94 -25.51
N PRO A 128 -9.34 -19.89 -26.21
CA PRO A 128 -9.87 -19.64 -27.54
C PRO A 128 -10.89 -18.50 -27.46
N MET A 129 -10.70 -17.47 -28.29
CA MET A 129 -11.65 -16.38 -28.38
C MET A 129 -12.98 -16.85 -28.98
N ASP A 130 -14.08 -16.38 -28.39
CA ASP A 130 -15.42 -16.57 -28.95
C ASP A 130 -15.54 -15.89 -30.32
N GLU A 131 -16.36 -16.47 -31.20
CA GLU A 131 -16.57 -16.05 -32.60
C GLU A 131 -16.95 -14.56 -32.72
N GLU A 132 -17.76 -14.05 -31.80
CA GLU A 132 -18.16 -12.64 -31.74
C GLU A 132 -17.02 -11.69 -31.35
N SER A 133 -16.02 -12.18 -30.61
CA SER A 133 -14.86 -11.37 -30.23
C SER A 133 -13.84 -11.29 -31.36
N LEU A 134 -13.80 -12.30 -32.24
CA LEU A 134 -12.95 -12.33 -33.42
C LEU A 134 -13.42 -11.32 -34.47
N THR A 135 -14.72 -11.25 -34.73
CA THR A 135 -15.30 -10.25 -35.65
C THR A 135 -15.07 -8.81 -35.17
N VAL A 136 -15.18 -8.55 -33.87
CA VAL A 136 -14.89 -7.23 -33.30
C VAL A 136 -13.39 -6.89 -33.39
N GLN A 137 -12.49 -7.84 -33.13
CA GLN A 137 -11.05 -7.61 -33.28
C GLN A 137 -10.64 -7.40 -34.73
N ASP A 138 -11.24 -8.13 -35.67
CA ASP A 138 -11.00 -7.95 -37.10
C ASP A 138 -11.47 -6.56 -37.58
N ALA A 139 -12.67 -6.13 -37.15
CA ALA A 139 -13.17 -4.78 -37.41
C ALA A 139 -12.24 -3.70 -36.82
N ILE A 140 -11.74 -3.87 -35.59
CA ILE A 140 -10.79 -2.93 -34.97
C ILE A 140 -9.46 -2.89 -35.73
N ASN A 141 -8.91 -4.05 -36.12
CA ASN A 141 -7.66 -4.12 -36.88
C ASN A 141 -7.79 -3.51 -38.27
N ARG A 142 -8.94 -3.67 -38.94
CA ARG A 142 -9.24 -3.05 -40.23
C ARG A 142 -9.31 -1.52 -40.13
N ILE A 143 -9.99 -1.00 -39.10
CA ILE A 143 -10.03 0.44 -38.80
C ILE A 143 -8.62 0.99 -38.51
N MET A 144 -7.82 0.26 -37.75
CA MET A 144 -6.47 0.69 -37.34
C MET A 144 -5.47 0.65 -38.51
N ASN A 145 -5.68 -0.24 -39.48
CA ASN A 145 -4.87 -0.35 -40.70
C ASN A 145 -5.36 0.59 -41.84
N GLY A 146 -6.43 1.35 -41.62
CA GLY A 146 -6.95 2.31 -42.59
C GLY A 146 -7.72 1.68 -43.76
N GLU A 147 -8.19 0.43 -43.60
CA GLU A 147 -9.10 -0.21 -44.55
C GLU A 147 -10.52 0.35 -44.39
N ASP A 148 -11.18 0.63 -45.52
CA ASP A 148 -12.53 1.21 -45.55
C ASP A 148 -13.55 0.14 -45.09
N ILE A 149 -14.27 0.41 -44.00
CA ILE A 149 -15.19 -0.52 -43.32
C ILE A 149 -16.47 -0.83 -44.11
N THR A 150 -16.62 -0.25 -45.29
CA THR A 150 -17.82 -0.32 -46.14
C THR A 150 -17.98 -1.64 -46.87
N GLU A 151 -16.91 -2.41 -47.14
CA GLU A 151 -17.03 -3.68 -47.87
C GLU A 151 -17.70 -4.81 -47.07
N GLY A 152 -17.66 -4.78 -45.74
CA GLY A 152 -18.24 -5.82 -44.89
C GLY A 152 -19.73 -5.65 -44.57
N LEU A 153 -20.29 -4.45 -44.74
CA LEU A 153 -21.70 -4.17 -44.45
C LEU A 153 -22.63 -4.55 -45.61
N ASP A 154 -22.12 -4.53 -46.84
CA ASP A 154 -22.88 -4.85 -48.05
C ASP A 154 -23.13 -6.36 -48.21
N GLU A 155 -22.29 -7.21 -47.61
CA GLU A 155 -22.39 -8.67 -47.70
C GLU A 155 -23.41 -9.27 -46.69
N GLU A 156 -23.65 -8.62 -45.55
CA GLU A 156 -24.71 -9.01 -44.60
C GLU A 156 -26.10 -8.52 -45.02
N LEU A 157 -26.21 -7.45 -45.83
CA LEU A 157 -27.49 -6.93 -46.31
C LEU A 157 -28.02 -7.66 -47.57
N SER A 158 -27.23 -8.58 -48.16
CA SER A 158 -27.61 -9.37 -49.35
C SER A 158 -28.00 -10.82 -49.04
N LYS A 159 -28.19 -11.17 -47.76
CA LYS A 159 -28.82 -12.42 -47.30
C LYS A 159 -30.10 -12.12 -46.54
#